data_AF-A0A847GSL0-F1
#
_entry.id   AF-A0A847GSL0-F1
#
_cell.length_a   1.000
_cell.length_b   1.000
_cell.length_c   1.000
_cell.angle_alpha   90.00
_cell.angle_beta   90.00
_cell.angle_gamma   90.00
#
_symmetry.space_group_name_H-M   'P 1'
#
loop_
_entity.id
_entity.type
_entity.pdbx_description
1 polymer ?
#
loop_
_entity_poly.entity_id
_entity_poly.type
_entity_poly.pdbx_seq_one_letter_code
_entity_poly.pdbx_strand_id
1 'polypeptide(L)'
;MPFETDLLSPAQAGCRLGISVTTFYDWLGMSDKGLLVIRGQPVTIDYFQGGPQGQGRIRIEAAEVERLRELMRVRPQRLKPVRQPTPRQGFPGITVPLGRPDNHR
;
A
#
# COMPACT_ATOMS: atom_id res chain seq x y z
N MET A 1 -4.16 31.64 -9.21
CA MET A 1 -2.80 31.09 -9.07
C MET A 1 -2.50 30.30 -10.33
N PRO A 2 -1.46 30.62 -11.11
CA PRO A 2 -1.10 29.75 -12.22
C PRO A 2 -0.61 28.43 -11.63
N PHE A 3 -1.22 27.30 -12.03
CA PHE A 3 -0.64 25.99 -11.76
C PHE A 3 0.60 25.89 -12.65
N GLU A 4 1.76 26.30 -12.14
CA GLU A 4 3.02 25.81 -12.69
C GLU A 4 2.95 24.29 -12.59
N THR A 5 2.68 23.64 -13.72
CA THR A 5 2.66 22.17 -13.83
C THR A 5 4.08 21.68 -13.62
N ASP A 6 4.46 21.49 -12.35
CA ASP A 6 5.76 20.95 -11.96
C ASP A 6 5.85 19.51 -12.49
N LEU A 7 6.57 19.35 -13.61
CA LEU A 7 6.77 18.09 -14.30
C LEU A 7 8.04 17.40 -13.82
N LEU A 8 7.86 16.36 -13.03
CA LEU A 8 8.90 15.57 -12.41
C LEU A 8 9.41 14.48 -13.35
N SER A 9 10.71 14.21 -13.28
CA SER A 9 11.29 12.99 -13.84
C SER A 9 10.93 11.76 -12.98
N PRO A 10 11.02 10.53 -13.53
CA PRO A 10 10.82 9.29 -12.78
C PRO A 10 11.66 9.20 -11.50
N ALA A 11 12.90 9.69 -11.54
CA ALA A 11 13.79 9.71 -10.37
C ALA A 11 13.27 10.64 -9.27
N GLN A 12 12.77 11.82 -9.63
CA GLN A 12 12.17 12.76 -8.68
C GLN A 12 10.85 12.24 -8.12
N ALA A 13 10.01 11.63 -8.95
CA ALA A 13 8.75 11.02 -8.53
C ALA A 13 8.99 9.87 -7.54
N GLY A 14 9.88 8.92 -7.88
CA GLY A 14 10.27 7.83 -6.99
C GLY A 14 10.81 8.32 -5.64
N CYS A 15 11.69 9.33 -5.67
CA CYS A 15 12.22 9.96 -4.46
C CYS A 15 11.11 10.55 -3.56
N ARG A 16 10.13 11.27 -4.13
CA ARG A 16 9.00 11.83 -3.38
C ARG A 16 8.06 10.75 -2.81
N LEU A 17 7.93 9.62 -3.49
CA LEU A 17 7.13 8.47 -3.04
C LEU A 17 7.87 7.58 -2.03
N GLY A 18 9.18 7.76 -1.88
CA GLY A 18 10.02 6.90 -1.03
C GLY A 18 10.28 5.52 -1.64
N ILE A 19 10.29 5.40 -2.97
CA ILE A 19 10.57 4.16 -3.70
C ILE A 19 11.73 4.35 -4.68
N SER A 20 12.34 3.24 -5.10
CA SER A 20 13.41 3.29 -6.11
C SER A 20 12.88 3.72 -7.48
N VAL A 21 13.73 4.32 -8.30
CA VAL A 21 13.37 4.68 -9.68
C VAL A 21 12.98 3.44 -10.52
N THR A 22 13.65 2.30 -10.29
CA THR A 22 13.32 1.03 -10.94
C THR A 22 11.91 0.57 -10.58
N THR A 23 11.56 0.61 -9.29
CA THR A 23 10.21 0.30 -8.82
C THR A 23 9.17 1.23 -9.45
N PHE A 24 9.51 2.52 -9.59
CA PHE A 24 8.61 3.46 -10.25
C PHE A 24 8.41 3.12 -11.74
N TYR A 25 9.46 2.71 -12.48
CA TYR A 25 9.30 2.20 -13.86
C TYR A 25 8.45 0.93 -13.92
N ASP A 26 8.63 0.00 -12.99
CA ASP A 26 7.79 -1.20 -12.90
C ASP A 26 6.32 -0.81 -12.68
N TRP A 27 6.05 0.18 -11.84
CA TRP A 27 4.71 0.70 -11.60
C TRP A 27 4.09 1.31 -12.85
N LEU A 28 4.86 2.09 -13.64
CA LEU A 28 4.38 2.61 -14.93
C LEU A 28 4.00 1.45 -15.86
N GLY A 29 4.88 0.45 -16.02
CA GLY A 29 4.60 -0.71 -16.87
C GLY A 29 3.44 -1.58 -16.39
N MET A 30 3.20 -1.67 -15.07
CA MET A 30 2.02 -2.33 -14.49
C MET A 30 0.75 -1.51 -14.68
N SER A 31 0.83 -0.18 -14.53
CA SER A 31 -0.27 0.75 -14.76
C SER A 31 -0.78 0.67 -16.20
N ASP A 32 0.13 0.67 -17.18
CA ASP A 32 -0.22 0.57 -18.61
C ASP A 32 -0.96 -0.73 -18.95
N LYS A 33 -0.73 -1.79 -18.17
CA LYS A 33 -1.41 -3.09 -18.29
C LYS A 33 -2.68 -3.20 -17.44
N GLY A 34 -3.03 -2.17 -16.67
CA GLY A 34 -4.13 -2.19 -15.70
C GLY A 34 -3.91 -3.13 -14.51
N LEU A 35 -2.65 -3.45 -14.20
CA LEU A 35 -2.26 -4.42 -13.15
C LEU A 35 -1.77 -3.76 -11.87
N LEU A 36 -1.48 -2.46 -11.90
CA LEU A 36 -1.00 -1.77 -10.71
C LEU A 36 -2.11 -1.67 -9.67
N VAL A 37 -1.83 -2.24 -8.49
CA VAL A 37 -2.73 -2.20 -7.34
C VAL A 37 -1.97 -1.62 -6.15
N ILE A 38 -2.47 -0.51 -5.60
CA ILE A 38 -1.95 0.08 -4.37
C ILE A 38 -2.98 -0.15 -3.29
N ARG A 39 -2.60 -0.87 -2.22
CA ARG A 39 -3.48 -1.12 -1.06
C ARG A 39 -4.84 -1.76 -1.41
N GLY A 40 -4.86 -2.60 -2.44
CA GLY A 40 -6.08 -3.27 -2.91
C GLY A 40 -6.95 -2.45 -3.87
N GLN A 41 -6.52 -1.24 -4.22
CA GLN A 41 -7.19 -0.39 -5.20
C GLN A 41 -6.42 -0.42 -6.52
N PRO A 42 -7.07 -0.70 -7.67
CA PRO A 42 -6.47 -0.51 -8.98
C PRO A 42 -6.09 0.95 -9.19
N VAL A 43 -4.90 1.19 -9.73
CA VAL A 43 -4.36 2.53 -9.95
C VAL A 43 -3.83 2.65 -11.37
N THR A 44 -4.28 3.68 -12.07
CA THR A 44 -3.64 4.18 -13.29
C THR A 44 -2.75 5.36 -12.92
N ILE A 45 -1.57 5.44 -13.52
CA ILE A 45 -0.62 6.54 -13.38
C ILE A 45 -0.63 7.36 -14.66
N ASP A 46 -0.95 8.65 -14.54
CA ASP A 46 -0.90 9.59 -15.66
C ASP A 46 0.51 10.16 -15.83
N TYR A 47 1.07 10.01 -17.03
CA TYR A 47 2.40 10.54 -17.35
C TYR A 47 2.49 10.98 -18.81
N PHE A 48 3.42 11.89 -19.08
CA PHE A 48 3.76 12.34 -20.42
C PHE A 48 5.01 11.63 -20.88
N GLN A 49 5.00 11.09 -22.09
CA GLN A 49 6.19 10.56 -22.75
C GLN A 49 6.50 11.41 -23.99
N GLY A 50 7.70 12.01 -24.01
CA GLY A 50 8.15 12.85 -25.13
C GLY A 50 9.51 12.41 -25.69
N GLY A 51 9.75 12.75 -26.96
CA GLY A 51 11.02 12.54 -27.68
C GLY A 51 10.79 12.18 -29.15
N PRO A 52 11.72 12.53 -30.07
CA PRO A 52 11.68 12.02 -31.44
C PRO A 52 11.66 10.48 -31.40
N GLN A 53 10.72 9.86 -32.12
CA GLN A 53 10.61 8.39 -32.22
C GLN A 53 10.42 7.66 -30.88
N GLY A 54 9.82 8.30 -29.86
CA GLY A 54 9.53 7.64 -28.57
C GLY A 54 10.72 7.49 -27.64
N GLN A 55 11.86 8.16 -27.93
CA GLN A 55 13.06 8.17 -27.10
C GLN A 55 12.90 9.03 -25.83
N GLY A 56 12.13 8.52 -24.88
CA GLY A 56 12.69 8.22 -23.56
C GLY A 56 12.60 9.26 -22.44
N ARG A 57 11.89 10.39 -22.60
CA ARG A 57 11.67 11.31 -21.46
C ARG A 57 10.24 11.21 -20.96
N ILE A 58 10.10 10.44 -19.89
CA ILE A 58 8.89 10.39 -19.07
C ILE A 58 8.87 11.62 -18.15
N ARG A 59 7.71 12.26 -18.03
CA ARG A 59 7.42 13.34 -17.10
C ARG A 59 6.10 13.08 -16.39
N ILE A 60 6.06 13.35 -15.10
CA ILE A 60 4.90 13.08 -14.24
C ILE A 60 4.53 14.38 -13.53
N GLU A 61 3.26 14.71 -13.48
CA GLU A 61 2.82 15.88 -12.72
C GLU A 61 3.07 15.70 -11.23
N ALA A 62 3.51 16.75 -10.56
CA ALA A 62 3.68 16.73 -9.11
C ALA A 62 2.38 16.40 -8.36
N ALA A 63 1.22 16.84 -8.87
CA ALA A 63 -0.08 16.53 -8.30
C ALA A 63 -0.40 15.03 -8.38
N GLU A 64 0.01 14.38 -9.47
CA GLU A 64 -0.15 12.94 -9.64
C GLU A 64 0.71 12.16 -8.65
N VAL A 65 1.96 12.58 -8.46
CA VAL A 65 2.84 12.00 -7.44
C VAL A 65 2.26 12.18 -6.03
N GLU A 66 1.63 13.31 -5.75
CA GLU A 66 0.95 13.55 -4.48
C GLU A 66 -0.26 12.62 -4.29
N ARG A 67 -1.06 12.40 -5.34
CA ARG A 67 -2.18 11.46 -5.32
C ARG A 67 -1.70 10.04 -5.01
N LEU A 68 -0.63 9.59 -5.67
CA LEU A 68 -0.02 8.28 -5.42
C LEU A 68 0.49 8.16 -3.97
N ARG A 69 1.12 9.22 -3.45
CA ARG A 69 1.58 9.28 -2.05
C ARG A 69 0.44 9.09 -1.06
N GLU A 70 -0.70 9.73 -1.29
CA GLU A 70 -1.86 9.60 -0.41
C GLU A 70 -2.49 8.20 -0.49
N LEU A 71 -2.47 7.54 -1.66
CA LEU A 71 -2.87 6.14 -1.80
C LEU A 71 -1.94 5.18 -1.05
N MET A 72 -0.64 5.48 -0.99
CA MET A 72 0.34 4.71 -0.20
C MET A 72 0.19 4.94 1.31
N ARG A 73 -0.44 6.04 1.72
CA ARG A 73 -0.47 6.45 3.12
C ARG A 73 -1.19 5.44 3.99
N VAL A 74 -0.49 4.98 5.03
CA VAL A 74 -1.06 4.18 6.10
C VAL A 74 -1.22 5.06 7.33
N ARG A 75 -2.43 5.09 7.91
CA ARG A 75 -2.62 5.57 9.27
C ARG A 75 -2.35 4.39 10.21
N PRO A 76 -1.33 4.42 11.08
CA PRO A 76 -1.09 3.36 12.04
C PRO A 76 -2.37 3.16 12.87
N GLN A 77 -3.02 2.03 12.67
CA GLN A 77 -4.18 1.68 13.48
C GLN A 77 -3.62 1.34 14.86
N ARG A 78 -4.01 2.09 15.90
CA ARG A 78 -3.67 1.72 17.27
C ARG A 78 -4.17 0.29 17.48
N LEU A 79 -3.25 -0.62 17.77
CA LEU A 79 -3.59 -2.01 18.08
C LEU A 79 -4.69 -1.97 19.13
N LYS A 80 -5.83 -2.59 18.83
CA LYS A 80 -6.89 -2.74 19.83
C LYS A 80 -6.26 -3.42 21.04
N PRO A 81 -6.47 -2.92 22.27
CA PRO A 81 -6.00 -3.62 23.45
C PRO A 81 -6.47 -5.07 23.37
N VAL A 82 -5.52 -6.01 23.45
CA VAL A 82 -5.85 -7.42 23.54
C VAL A 82 -6.76 -7.56 24.75
N ARG A 83 -7.99 -8.06 24.56
CA ARG A 83 -8.84 -8.41 25.69
C ARG A 83 -8.07 -9.43 26.51
N GLN A 84 -7.73 -9.09 27.74
CA GLN A 84 -7.16 -10.07 28.66
C GLN A 84 -8.12 -11.26 28.73
N PRO A 85 -7.62 -12.51 28.71
CA PRO A 85 -8.47 -13.66 28.86
C PRO A 85 -9.25 -13.51 30.17
N THR A 86 -10.58 -13.45 30.08
CA THR A 86 -11.43 -13.45 31.26
C THR A 86 -11.08 -14.69 32.07
N PRO A 87 -10.74 -14.57 33.37
CA PRO A 87 -10.51 -15.75 34.19
C PRO A 87 -11.73 -16.65 34.08
N ARG A 88 -11.51 -17.93 33.76
CA ARG A 88 -12.59 -18.92 33.67
C ARG A 88 -13.32 -18.89 35.01
N GLN A 89 -14.55 -18.38 35.02
CA GLN A 89 -15.43 -18.56 36.16
C GLN A 89 -15.54 -20.07 36.37
N GLY A 90 -15.05 -20.57 37.51
CA GLY A 90 -15.39 -21.91 37.95
C GLY A 90 -16.92 -21.95 38.04
N PHE A 91 -17.54 -22.80 37.24
CA PHE A 91 -18.99 -22.97 37.29
C PHE A 91 -19.33 -23.60 38.65
N PRO A 92 -20.20 -22.98 39.47
CA PRO A 92 -20.62 -23.59 40.73
C PRO A 92 -21.30 -24.93 40.43
N GLY A 93 -20.72 -26.03 40.92
CA GLY A 93 -21.20 -27.40 40.72
C GLY A 93 -20.35 -28.28 39.81
N ILE A 94 -19.32 -27.74 39.12
CA ILE A 94 -18.35 -28.57 38.38
C ILE A 94 -17.13 -28.79 39.27
N THR A 95 -17.11 -29.90 40.02
CA THR A 95 -15.98 -30.32 40.88
C THR A 95 -15.08 -31.36 40.22
N VAL A 96 -15.43 -31.84 39.03
CA VAL A 96 -14.63 -32.83 38.31
C VAL A 96 -13.65 -32.15 37.35
N PRO A 97 -12.41 -32.67 37.23
CA PRO A 97 -11.46 -32.18 36.24
C PRO A 97 -12.07 -32.39 34.85
N LEU A 98 -12.21 -31.30 34.09
CA LEU A 98 -12.58 -31.37 32.68
C LEU A 98 -11.47 -32.12 31.94
N GLY A 99 -11.78 -33.33 31.48
CA GLY A 99 -10.85 -34.16 30.71
C GLY A 99 -10.29 -33.38 29.52
N ARG A 100 -8.99 -33.54 29.26
CA ARG A 100 -8.41 -33.11 27.98
C ARG A 100 -8.90 -34.08 26.92
N PRO A 101 -9.28 -33.62 25.71
CA PRO A 101 -9.60 -34.54 24.64
C PRO A 101 -8.34 -35.36 24.35
N ASP A 102 -8.44 -36.67 24.57
CA ASP A 102 -7.36 -37.60 24.25
C ASP A 102 -7.12 -37.53 22.74
N ASN A 103 -5.89 -37.18 22.38
CA ASN A 103 -5.40 -37.36 21.02
C ASN A 103 -5.31 -38.88 20.78
N HIS A 104 -6.43 -39.49 20.38
CA HIS A 104 -6.42 -40.84 19.83
C HIS A 104 -5.58 -40.82 18.56
N ARG A 105 -4.40 -41.45 18.65
CA ARG A 105 -3.48 -41.72 17.56
C ARG A 105 -3.55 -43.21 17.24
#